data_AF-A0A9E3G5Q2-F1
#
_entry.id   AF-A0A9E3G5Q2-F1
#
_cell.length_a   1.000
_cell.length_b   1.000
_cell.length_c   1.000
_cell.angle_alpha   90.00
_cell.angle_beta   90.00
_cell.angle_gamma   90.00
#
_symmetry.space_group_name_H-M   'P 1'
#
loop_
_entity.id
_entity.type
_entity.pdbx_description
1 polymer ?
#
loop_
_entity_poly.entity_id
_entity_poly.type
_entity_poly.pdbx_seq_one_letter_code
_entity_poly.pdbx_strand_id
1 'polypeptide(L)'
;MTPLELCEPLFNKICLLNRMGRKGGANLTYEQLRAEIETLLSDLQKRAEADPVLRAQWAKLEMPLIFFVDSMIAESGLPAAAAWHQHRLAYDRKELAGDEKFFDLLDETLADSSAEATERLRVFYTGLGLGFCGWYAGQPEYLRGKMADIAARLRTGEMQSGPDRISPEAYQYVDTRDLIQPRFSKLGGLAVVFAGLCLIVATVEIYLFRSAVLTITGTTGAIATLDPRSTRPH
;
A
#
# COMPACT_ATOMS: atom_id res chain seq x y z
N MET A 1 -25.00 16.93 -0.71
CA MET A 1 -23.86 16.58 0.17
C MET A 1 -23.97 15.10 0.46
N THR A 2 -22.92 14.32 0.18
CA THR A 2 -22.89 12.87 0.47
C THR A 2 -22.44 12.62 1.93
N PRO A 3 -22.66 11.42 2.48
CA PRO A 3 -22.12 11.07 3.79
C PRO A 3 -20.59 11.15 3.84
N LEU A 4 -19.92 10.84 2.73
CA LEU A 4 -18.46 10.96 2.62
C LEU A 4 -17.99 12.41 2.69
N GLU A 5 -18.63 13.31 1.93
CA GLU A 5 -18.33 14.76 1.99
C GLU A 5 -18.58 15.35 3.37
N LEU A 6 -19.63 14.88 4.06
CA LEU A 6 -19.90 15.27 5.44
C LEU A 6 -18.74 14.86 6.37
N CYS A 7 -18.19 13.65 6.21
CA CYS A 7 -17.15 13.10 7.09
C CYS A 7 -15.72 13.54 6.71
N GLU A 8 -15.52 14.11 5.52
CA GLU A 8 -14.22 14.52 5.01
C GLU A 8 -13.41 15.42 5.98
N PRO A 9 -14.00 16.42 6.66
CA PRO A 9 -13.27 17.24 7.63
C PRO A 9 -12.66 16.42 8.77
N LEU A 10 -13.36 15.37 9.23
CA LEU A 10 -12.87 14.46 10.26
C LEU A 10 -11.71 13.61 9.74
N PHE A 11 -11.84 13.03 8.54
CA PHE A 11 -10.76 12.27 7.93
C PHE A 11 -9.50 13.11 7.72
N ASN A 12 -9.64 14.32 7.17
CA ASN A 12 -8.54 15.26 6.99
C ASN A 12 -7.87 15.62 8.32
N LYS A 13 -8.66 15.84 9.37
CA LYS A 13 -8.13 16.13 10.71
C LYS A 13 -7.31 14.95 11.25
N ILE A 14 -7.81 13.72 11.16
CA ILE A 14 -7.09 12.52 11.61
C ILE A 14 -5.80 12.32 10.81
N CYS A 15 -5.82 12.50 9.49
CA CYS A 15 -4.61 12.45 8.65
C CYS A 15 -3.57 13.49 9.08
N LEU A 16 -4.00 14.72 9.38
CA LEU A 16 -3.13 15.79 9.88
C LEU A 16 -2.50 15.41 11.22
N LEU A 17 -3.31 14.94 12.18
CA LEU A 17 -2.86 14.49 13.50
C LEU A 17 -1.80 13.38 13.39
N ASN A 18 -2.06 12.37 12.56
CA ASN A 18 -1.12 11.27 12.32
C ASN A 18 0.19 11.76 11.68
N ARG A 19 0.11 12.71 10.75
CA ARG A 19 1.30 13.34 10.16
C ARG A 19 2.11 14.11 11.19
N MET A 20 1.45 14.80 12.11
CA MET A 20 2.13 15.55 13.19
C MET A 20 2.82 14.62 14.18
N GLY A 21 2.15 13.53 14.59
CA GLY A 21 2.75 12.51 15.46
C GLY A 21 4.01 11.90 14.85
N ARG A 22 3.98 11.53 13.56
CA ARG A 22 5.18 10.99 12.87
C ARG A 22 6.35 11.97 12.78
N LYS A 23 6.09 13.28 12.77
CA LYS A 23 7.13 14.31 12.70
C LYS A 23 7.66 14.74 14.07
N GLY A 24 7.11 14.23 15.18
CA GLY A 24 7.49 14.60 16.54
C GLY A 24 7.26 16.08 16.88
N GLY A 25 6.42 16.78 16.11
CA GLY A 25 6.32 18.25 16.12
C GLY A 25 5.08 18.84 16.79
N ALA A 26 4.22 18.04 17.43
CA ALA A 26 2.98 18.53 18.02
C ALA A 26 2.98 18.38 19.55
N ASN A 27 3.01 19.51 20.25
CA ASN A 27 2.70 19.63 21.67
C ASN A 27 1.20 19.96 21.84
N LEU A 28 0.33 19.06 21.37
CA LEU A 28 -1.10 19.15 21.67
C LEU A 28 -1.36 18.45 22.99
N THR A 29 -1.97 19.15 23.95
CA THR A 29 -2.40 18.50 25.20
C THR A 29 -3.62 17.64 24.93
N TYR A 30 -3.87 16.68 25.83
CA TYR A 30 -5.04 15.81 25.74
C TYR A 30 -6.35 16.62 25.72
N GLU A 31 -6.47 17.64 26.57
CA GLU A 31 -7.68 18.46 26.71
C GLU A 31 -7.96 19.27 25.44
N GLN A 32 -6.91 19.85 24.84
CA GLN A 32 -7.03 20.58 23.58
C GLN A 32 -7.47 19.66 22.44
N LEU A 33 -6.82 18.49 22.33
CA LEU A 33 -7.16 17.50 21.31
C LEU A 33 -8.59 16.99 21.47
N ARG A 34 -8.99 16.70 22.72
CA ARG A 34 -10.32 16.22 23.06
C ARG A 34 -11.41 17.22 22.69
N ALA A 35 -11.27 18.47 23.16
CA ALA A 35 -12.23 19.53 22.85
C ALA A 35 -12.34 19.78 21.34
N GLU A 36 -11.23 19.72 20.60
CA GLU A 36 -11.22 19.93 19.15
C GLU A 36 -11.99 18.81 18.41
N ILE A 37 -11.75 17.55 18.77
CA ILE A 37 -12.43 16.40 18.15
C ILE A 37 -13.92 16.39 18.50
N GLU A 38 -14.29 16.67 19.75
CA GLU A 38 -15.70 16.76 20.17
C GLU A 38 -16.43 17.89 19.44
N THR A 39 -15.78 19.05 19.31
CA THR A 39 -16.33 20.18 18.54
C THR A 39 -16.55 19.76 17.08
N LEU A 40 -15.57 19.09 16.48
CA LEU A 40 -15.67 18.62 15.10
C LEU A 40 -16.83 17.63 14.91
N LEU A 41 -16.96 16.63 15.78
CA LEU A 41 -18.07 15.66 15.73
C LEU A 41 -19.43 16.35 15.94
N SER A 42 -19.53 17.29 16.87
CA SER A 42 -20.75 18.08 17.09
C SER A 42 -21.14 18.90 15.87
N ASP A 43 -20.16 19.51 15.20
CA ASP A 43 -20.40 20.28 13.98
C ASP A 43 -20.84 19.40 12.82
N LEU A 44 -20.29 18.18 12.68
CA LEU A 44 -20.76 17.20 11.71
C LEU A 44 -22.20 16.77 11.98
N GLN A 45 -22.54 16.49 13.23
CA GLN A 45 -23.92 16.17 13.62
C GLN A 45 -24.89 17.29 13.24
N LYS A 46 -24.58 18.55 13.60
CA LYS A 46 -25.42 19.71 13.25
C LYS A 46 -25.61 19.86 11.75
N ARG A 47 -24.56 19.63 10.95
CA ARG A 47 -24.64 19.65 9.48
C ARG A 47 -25.51 18.52 8.95
N ALA A 48 -25.45 17.34 9.55
CA ALA A 48 -26.31 16.22 9.20
C ALA A 48 -27.79 16.50 9.54
N GLU A 49 -28.06 17.17 10.66
CA GLU A 49 -29.41 17.51 11.12
C GLU A 49 -30.15 18.47 10.16
N ALA A 50 -29.42 19.24 9.35
CA ALA A 50 -30.00 20.12 8.33
C ALA A 50 -30.70 19.37 7.18
N ASP A 51 -30.40 18.08 6.99
CA ASP A 51 -30.99 17.24 5.94
C ASP A 51 -31.53 15.92 6.55
N PRO A 52 -32.83 15.62 6.43
CA PRO A 52 -33.40 14.38 6.94
C PRO A 52 -32.71 13.10 6.47
N VAL A 53 -32.21 13.06 5.23
CA VAL A 53 -31.51 11.89 4.68
C VAL A 53 -30.16 11.72 5.36
N LEU A 54 -29.38 12.80 5.44
CA LEU A 54 -28.07 12.77 6.09
C LEU A 54 -28.15 12.50 7.58
N ARG A 55 -29.16 13.03 8.28
CA ARG A 55 -29.44 12.70 9.68
C ARG A 55 -29.63 11.19 9.89
N ALA A 56 -30.35 10.52 8.99
CA ALA A 56 -30.53 9.07 9.06
C ALA A 56 -29.22 8.31 8.77
N GLN A 57 -28.37 8.81 7.87
CA GLN A 57 -27.03 8.25 7.64
C GLN A 57 -26.12 8.44 8.85
N TRP A 58 -26.09 9.64 9.43
CA TRP A 58 -25.27 9.99 10.58
C TRP A 58 -25.57 9.10 11.79
N ALA A 59 -26.85 8.82 12.06
CA ALA A 59 -27.25 7.91 13.13
C ALA A 59 -26.62 6.51 13.02
N LYS A 60 -26.27 6.06 11.81
CA LYS A 60 -25.59 4.78 11.55
C LYS A 60 -24.06 4.90 11.45
N LEU A 61 -23.54 6.09 11.19
CA LEU A 61 -22.11 6.35 10.95
C LEU A 61 -21.38 6.89 12.17
N GLU A 62 -22.08 7.54 13.09
CA GLU A 62 -21.47 8.22 14.23
C GLU A 62 -20.62 7.27 15.10
N MET A 63 -21.16 6.09 15.43
CA MET A 63 -20.42 5.10 16.22
C MET A 63 -19.19 4.54 15.51
N PRO A 64 -19.28 4.06 14.24
CA PRO A 64 -18.10 3.67 13.47
C PRO A 64 -17.02 4.74 13.37
N LEU A 65 -17.42 6.01 13.18
CA LEU A 65 -16.48 7.13 13.10
C LEU A 65 -15.78 7.39 14.44
N ILE A 66 -16.47 7.18 15.55
CA ILE A 66 -15.86 7.31 16.89
C ILE A 66 -14.83 6.20 17.14
N PHE A 67 -15.16 4.96 16.79
CA PHE A 67 -14.19 3.87 16.88
C PHE A 67 -12.96 4.14 16.00
N PHE A 68 -13.20 4.64 14.79
CA PHE A 68 -12.14 5.10 13.89
C PHE A 68 -11.25 6.16 14.56
N VAL A 69 -11.84 7.25 15.05
CA VAL A 69 -11.09 8.34 15.71
C VAL A 69 -10.31 7.83 16.91
N ASP A 70 -10.93 7.00 17.76
CA ASP A 70 -10.33 6.47 18.97
C ASP A 70 -9.10 5.60 18.68
N SER A 71 -9.21 4.67 17.73
CA SER A 71 -8.08 3.83 17.31
C SER A 71 -6.99 4.68 16.66
N MET A 72 -7.34 5.54 15.71
CA MET A 72 -6.34 6.32 14.97
C MET A 72 -5.56 7.29 15.87
N ILE A 73 -6.17 7.89 16.90
CA ILE A 73 -5.46 8.77 17.84
C ILE A 73 -4.66 7.94 18.85
N ALA A 74 -5.24 6.87 19.41
CA ALA A 74 -4.56 6.04 20.40
C ALA A 74 -3.31 5.33 19.83
N GLU A 75 -3.32 5.00 18.53
CA GLU A 75 -2.21 4.37 17.82
C GLU A 75 -1.27 5.39 17.14
N SER A 76 -1.56 6.68 17.28
CA SER A 76 -0.73 7.74 16.72
C SER A 76 0.56 7.96 17.54
N GLY A 77 1.52 8.65 16.93
CA GLY A 77 2.74 9.11 17.60
C GLY A 77 2.57 10.41 18.41
N LEU A 78 1.34 10.80 18.76
CA LEU A 78 1.10 12.04 19.51
C LEU A 78 1.42 11.88 21.00
N PRO A 79 1.91 12.92 21.69
CA PRO A 79 2.12 12.87 23.14
C PRO A 79 0.85 12.55 23.93
N ALA A 80 -0.32 12.98 23.43
CA ALA A 80 -1.62 12.74 24.04
C ALA A 80 -2.20 11.33 23.78
N ALA A 81 -1.56 10.49 22.95
CA ALA A 81 -2.11 9.20 22.53
C ALA A 81 -2.40 8.24 23.70
N ALA A 82 -1.48 8.18 24.67
CA ALA A 82 -1.66 7.33 25.86
C ALA A 82 -2.83 7.78 26.74
N ALA A 83 -2.97 9.11 26.96
CA ALA A 83 -4.11 9.66 27.69
C ALA A 83 -5.43 9.43 26.93
N TRP A 84 -5.41 9.58 25.61
CA TRP A 84 -6.56 9.27 24.76
C TRP A 84 -7.01 7.82 24.89
N HIS A 85 -6.08 6.86 24.87
CA HIS A 85 -6.39 5.44 24.99
C HIS A 85 -7.14 5.09 26.30
N GLN A 86 -6.83 5.81 27.40
CA GLN A 86 -7.49 5.64 28.69
C GLN A 86 -8.87 6.30 28.76
N HIS A 87 -9.12 7.29 27.90
CA HIS A 87 -10.32 8.13 27.89
C HIS A 87 -10.93 8.23 26.49
N ARG A 88 -11.08 7.08 25.82
CA ARG A 88 -11.67 6.96 24.49
C ARG A 88 -13.10 7.52 24.46
N LEU A 89 -13.47 8.17 23.36
CA LEU A 89 -14.84 8.69 23.12
C LEU A 89 -15.90 7.58 23.25
N ALA A 90 -15.58 6.37 22.81
CA ALA A 90 -16.46 5.22 22.92
C ALA A 90 -16.87 4.88 24.37
N TYR A 91 -16.01 5.16 25.35
CA TYR A 91 -16.28 4.84 26.76
C TYR A 91 -17.43 5.68 27.32
N ASP A 92 -17.54 6.94 26.90
CA ASP A 92 -18.65 7.83 27.30
C ASP A 92 -20.00 7.32 26.78
N ARG A 93 -19.98 6.51 25.73
CA ARG A 93 -21.14 5.87 25.11
C ARG A 93 -21.39 4.46 25.66
N LYS A 94 -20.64 4.05 26.68
CA LYS A 94 -20.67 2.71 27.29
C LYS A 94 -20.27 1.59 26.32
N GLU A 95 -19.46 1.93 25.32
CA GLU A 95 -18.95 0.98 24.32
C GLU A 95 -17.47 0.68 24.60
N LEU A 96 -17.21 -0.46 25.21
CA LEU A 96 -15.85 -0.92 25.54
C LEU A 96 -15.24 -1.81 24.44
N ALA A 97 -16.08 -2.38 23.57
CA ALA A 97 -15.71 -3.29 22.49
C ALA A 97 -15.73 -2.60 21.11
N GLY A 98 -15.22 -1.37 21.02
CA GLY A 98 -15.32 -0.57 19.81
C GLY A 98 -14.67 -1.19 18.57
N ASP A 99 -13.62 -1.98 18.79
CA ASP A 99 -12.78 -2.51 17.72
C ASP A 99 -13.41 -3.72 16.99
N GLU A 100 -14.28 -4.50 17.67
CA GLU A 100 -15.08 -5.59 17.10
C GLU A 100 -16.39 -5.04 16.51
N LYS A 101 -17.08 -4.18 17.27
CA LYS A 101 -18.36 -3.59 16.89
C LYS A 101 -18.31 -2.75 15.61
N PHE A 102 -17.16 -2.15 15.30
CA PHE A 102 -16.96 -1.49 14.00
C PHE A 102 -17.22 -2.46 12.83
N PHE A 103 -16.70 -3.67 12.92
CA PHE A 103 -16.82 -4.66 11.85
C PHE A 103 -18.19 -5.32 11.82
N ASP A 104 -18.86 -5.47 12.97
CA ASP A 104 -20.27 -5.87 13.00
C ASP A 104 -21.14 -4.87 12.23
N LEU A 105 -20.95 -3.57 12.49
CA LEU A 105 -21.69 -2.51 11.79
C LEU A 105 -21.34 -2.43 10.29
N LEU A 106 -20.09 -2.72 9.93
CA LEU A 106 -19.67 -2.86 8.53
C LEU A 106 -20.40 -4.03 7.86
N ASP A 107 -20.47 -5.18 8.52
CA ASP A 107 -21.09 -6.39 7.98
C ASP A 107 -22.60 -6.24 7.85
N GLU A 108 -23.25 -5.60 8.82
CA GLU A 108 -24.65 -5.16 8.72
C GLU A 108 -24.86 -4.22 7.52
N THR A 109 -23.93 -3.29 7.28
CA THR A 109 -24.01 -2.36 6.16
C THR A 109 -23.75 -3.06 4.82
N LEU A 110 -22.87 -4.06 4.77
CA LEU A 110 -22.62 -4.88 3.57
C LEU A 110 -23.83 -5.77 3.23
N ALA A 111 -24.55 -6.26 4.24
CA ALA A 111 -25.77 -7.05 4.05
C ALA A 111 -26.95 -6.19 3.54
N ASP A 112 -26.94 -4.88 3.80
CA ASP A 112 -27.96 -3.94 3.33
C ASP A 112 -27.75 -3.58 1.84
N SER A 113 -28.71 -4.01 1.00
CA SER A 113 -28.66 -3.80 -0.45
C SER A 113 -29.15 -2.40 -0.90
N SER A 114 -29.52 -1.52 0.03
CA SER A 114 -29.96 -0.16 -0.29
C SER A 114 -28.88 0.74 -0.91
N ALA A 115 -29.29 1.79 -1.60
CA ALA A 115 -28.38 2.81 -2.12
C ALA A 115 -27.73 3.61 -0.98
N GLU A 116 -28.51 3.85 0.08
CA GLU A 116 -28.09 4.45 1.33
C GLU A 116 -26.94 3.70 2.00
N ALA A 117 -27.02 2.37 2.05
CA ALA A 117 -25.91 1.54 2.54
C ALA A 117 -24.67 1.67 1.68
N THR A 118 -24.84 1.72 0.35
CA THR A 118 -23.72 1.91 -0.58
C THR A 118 -22.97 3.22 -0.30
N GLU A 119 -23.69 4.30 0.01
CA GLU A 119 -23.08 5.57 0.40
C GLU A 119 -22.36 5.50 1.76
N ARG A 120 -22.89 4.76 2.74
CA ARG A 120 -22.19 4.51 4.01
C ARG A 120 -20.92 3.70 3.81
N LEU A 121 -20.95 2.71 2.92
CA LEU A 121 -19.78 1.87 2.62
C LEU A 121 -18.60 2.70 2.08
N ARG A 122 -18.85 3.83 1.42
CA ARG A 122 -17.78 4.77 1.02
C ARG A 122 -17.04 5.30 2.24
N VAL A 123 -17.74 5.65 3.32
CA VAL A 123 -17.17 6.12 4.59
C VAL A 123 -16.35 5.02 5.26
N PHE A 124 -16.88 3.79 5.33
CA PHE A 124 -16.14 2.63 5.86
C PHE A 124 -14.88 2.34 5.04
N TYR A 125 -14.99 2.33 3.71
CA TYR A 125 -13.87 2.11 2.81
C TYR A 125 -12.77 3.14 3.00
N THR A 126 -13.13 4.42 3.15
CA THR A 126 -12.19 5.49 3.48
C THR A 126 -11.52 5.25 4.83
N GLY A 127 -12.28 4.92 5.89
CA GLY A 127 -11.72 4.62 7.21
C GLY A 127 -10.69 3.48 7.19
N LEU A 128 -11.01 2.36 6.53
CA LEU A 128 -10.08 1.25 6.33
C LEU A 128 -8.86 1.66 5.49
N GLY A 129 -9.08 2.40 4.40
CA GLY A 129 -8.01 2.89 3.53
C GLY A 129 -7.05 3.88 4.21
N LEU A 130 -7.50 4.56 5.27
CA LEU A 130 -6.67 5.45 6.09
C LEU A 130 -5.85 4.70 7.16
N GLY A 131 -6.06 3.39 7.30
CA GLY A 131 -5.26 2.52 8.16
C GLY A 131 -5.98 1.99 9.41
N PHE A 132 -7.29 2.19 9.54
CA PHE A 132 -8.03 1.59 10.64
C PHE A 132 -8.03 0.06 10.53
N CYS A 133 -7.51 -0.59 11.56
CA CYS A 133 -7.40 -2.05 11.62
C CYS A 133 -8.33 -2.68 12.68
N GLY A 134 -8.67 -1.94 13.74
CA GLY A 134 -9.48 -2.42 14.85
C GLY A 134 -9.05 -3.80 15.36
N TRP A 135 -10.02 -4.69 15.59
CA TRP A 135 -9.80 -6.04 16.13
C TRP A 135 -8.91 -6.92 15.24
N TYR A 136 -8.86 -6.63 13.94
CA TYR A 136 -8.08 -7.37 12.95
C TYR A 136 -6.67 -6.82 12.75
N ALA A 137 -6.15 -6.04 13.69
CA ALA A 137 -4.74 -5.68 13.73
C ALA A 137 -3.87 -6.96 13.65
N GLY A 138 -2.94 -7.01 12.68
CA GLY A 138 -2.12 -8.19 12.41
C GLY A 138 -2.74 -9.24 11.49
N GLN A 139 -3.98 -9.04 11.00
CA GLN A 139 -4.66 -9.91 10.03
C GLN A 139 -4.91 -9.17 8.70
N PRO A 140 -3.87 -8.80 7.94
CA PRO A 140 -4.02 -7.96 6.75
C PRO A 140 -4.85 -8.61 5.64
N GLU A 141 -4.86 -9.94 5.53
CA GLU A 141 -5.66 -10.63 4.52
C GLU A 141 -7.17 -10.49 4.78
N TYR A 142 -7.58 -10.49 6.05
CA TYR A 142 -8.98 -10.27 6.42
C TYR A 142 -9.43 -8.86 6.05
N LEU A 143 -8.61 -7.85 6.40
CA LEU A 143 -8.87 -6.45 6.05
C LEU A 143 -8.93 -6.25 4.53
N ARG A 144 -8.02 -6.85 3.77
CA ARG A 144 -8.05 -6.82 2.30
C ARG A 144 -9.30 -7.48 1.74
N GLY A 145 -9.74 -8.60 2.32
CA GLY A 145 -11.01 -9.25 1.97
C GLY A 145 -12.19 -8.29 2.11
N LYS A 146 -12.34 -7.68 3.30
CA LYS A 146 -13.40 -6.69 3.56
C LYS A 146 -13.34 -5.50 2.61
N MET A 147 -12.16 -4.94 2.37
CA MET A 147 -11.99 -3.86 1.40
C MET A 147 -12.36 -4.29 -0.03
N ALA A 148 -12.06 -5.53 -0.43
CA ALA A 148 -12.43 -6.05 -1.75
C ALA A 148 -13.95 -6.23 -1.89
N ASP A 149 -14.63 -6.70 -0.85
CA ASP A 149 -16.10 -6.83 -0.81
C ASP A 149 -16.77 -5.46 -0.95
N ILE A 150 -16.31 -4.48 -0.18
CA ILE A 150 -16.79 -3.09 -0.29
C ILE A 150 -16.53 -2.57 -1.70
N ALA A 151 -15.31 -2.71 -2.22
CA ALA A 151 -14.95 -2.21 -3.55
C ALA A 151 -15.78 -2.87 -4.66
N ALA A 152 -16.13 -4.16 -4.54
CA ALA A 152 -17.03 -4.82 -5.48
C ALA A 152 -18.44 -4.20 -5.47
N ARG A 153 -18.96 -3.90 -4.28
CA ARG A 153 -20.24 -3.20 -4.12
C ARG A 153 -20.21 -1.80 -4.72
N LEU A 154 -19.16 -1.01 -4.44
CA LEU A 154 -19.01 0.36 -4.94
C LEU A 154 -18.87 0.40 -6.47
N ARG A 155 -18.06 -0.49 -7.07
CA ARG A 155 -17.91 -0.57 -8.53
C ARG A 155 -19.21 -0.86 -9.27
N THR A 156 -20.06 -1.70 -8.69
CA THR A 156 -21.36 -2.05 -9.29
C THR A 156 -22.33 -0.86 -9.30
N GLY A 157 -22.21 0.03 -8.31
CA GLY A 157 -22.93 1.31 -8.29
C GLY A 157 -22.32 2.36 -9.22
N GLU A 158 -20.99 2.45 -9.28
CA GLU A 158 -20.27 3.42 -10.11
C GLU A 158 -20.37 3.11 -11.61
N MET A 159 -20.47 1.85 -12.01
CA MET A 159 -20.61 1.46 -13.42
C MET A 159 -21.99 1.81 -14.03
N GLN A 160 -22.94 2.29 -13.21
CA GLN A 160 -24.20 2.89 -13.68
C GLN A 160 -24.08 4.40 -13.95
N SER A 161 -23.03 5.05 -13.43
CA SER A 161 -22.62 6.39 -13.81
C SER A 161 -21.50 6.26 -14.86
N GLY A 162 -21.49 7.10 -15.89
CA GLY A 162 -20.49 7.00 -16.98
C GLY A 162 -19.05 7.13 -16.46
N PRO A 163 -18.03 6.99 -17.33
CA PRO A 163 -16.63 7.12 -16.95
C PRO A 163 -16.35 8.54 -16.46
N ASP A 164 -16.58 8.79 -15.17
CA ASP A 164 -16.39 10.07 -14.54
C ASP A 164 -14.89 10.29 -14.39
N ARG A 165 -14.36 11.09 -15.32
CA ARG A 165 -13.05 11.71 -15.20
C ARG A 165 -13.05 12.48 -13.87
N ILE A 166 -12.08 12.17 -13.00
CA ILE A 166 -11.98 12.70 -11.62
C ILE A 166 -12.12 14.24 -11.58
N SER A 167 -11.55 14.95 -12.55
CA SER A 167 -11.95 16.31 -12.98
C SER A 167 -11.35 16.60 -14.36
N PRO A 168 -11.89 17.51 -15.19
CA PRO A 168 -11.28 17.89 -16.47
C PRO A 168 -9.87 18.46 -16.28
N GLU A 169 -9.64 19.23 -15.22
CA GLU A 169 -8.33 19.84 -14.95
C GLU A 169 -7.25 18.80 -14.61
N ALA A 170 -7.63 17.68 -13.98
CA ALA A 170 -6.72 16.59 -13.61
C ALA A 170 -6.08 15.89 -14.83
N TYR A 171 -6.59 16.14 -16.04
CA TYR A 171 -6.06 15.58 -17.29
C TYR A 171 -5.57 16.66 -18.26
N GLN A 172 -5.76 17.96 -17.97
CA GLN A 172 -5.46 19.04 -18.91
C GLN A 172 -3.96 19.39 -19.03
N TYR A 173 -3.10 18.90 -18.14
CA TYR A 173 -1.66 19.13 -18.21
C TYR A 173 -0.84 17.91 -17.77
N VAL A 174 -1.45 16.71 -17.81
CA VAL A 174 -0.74 15.48 -17.48
C VAL A 174 0.21 15.16 -18.62
N ASP A 175 1.49 15.08 -18.30
CA ASP A 175 2.52 14.62 -19.22
C ASP A 175 2.21 13.19 -19.64
N THR A 176 1.72 13.01 -20.86
CA THR A 176 1.35 11.70 -21.43
C THR A 176 2.55 10.89 -21.87
N ARG A 177 3.78 11.36 -21.60
CA ARG A 177 4.99 10.58 -21.85
C ARG A 177 4.95 9.33 -20.99
N ASP A 178 5.37 8.21 -21.56
CA ASP A 178 5.51 6.94 -20.86
C ASP A 178 6.63 7.06 -19.82
N LEU A 179 6.26 7.41 -18.59
CA LEU A 179 7.20 7.55 -17.46
C LEU A 179 7.65 6.18 -16.93
N ILE A 180 7.15 5.09 -17.48
CA ILE A 180 7.67 3.75 -17.23
C ILE A 180 8.97 3.64 -18.01
N GLN A 181 10.11 3.95 -17.38
CA GLN A 181 11.39 3.52 -17.89
C GLN A 181 11.31 2.00 -18.13
N PRO A 182 11.48 1.50 -19.37
CA PRO A 182 11.39 0.08 -19.61
C PRO A 182 12.47 -0.59 -18.77
N ARG A 183 12.05 -1.45 -17.83
CA ARG A 183 12.92 -2.23 -16.91
C ARG A 183 13.99 -3.05 -17.65
N PHE A 184 13.90 -3.14 -18.98
CA PHE A 184 14.79 -3.87 -19.87
C PHE A 184 15.94 -3.04 -20.48
N SER A 185 15.99 -1.71 -20.32
CA SER A 185 17.09 -0.90 -20.89
C SER A 185 18.47 -1.26 -20.31
N LYS A 186 18.51 -1.88 -19.12
CA LYS A 186 19.74 -2.37 -18.48
C LYS A 186 20.14 -3.80 -18.86
N LEU A 187 19.28 -4.58 -19.52
CA LEU A 187 19.62 -5.95 -19.95
C LEU A 187 20.50 -5.97 -21.21
N GLY A 188 20.37 -4.99 -22.10
CA GLY A 188 21.19 -4.91 -23.31
C GLY A 188 22.69 -4.80 -23.01
N GLY A 189 23.07 -3.97 -22.03
CA GLY A 189 24.46 -3.83 -21.60
C GLY A 189 25.03 -5.13 -20.99
N LEU A 190 24.22 -5.86 -20.21
CA LEU A 190 24.64 -7.12 -19.59
C LEU A 190 24.89 -8.21 -20.64
N ALA A 191 24.06 -8.30 -21.68
CA ALA A 191 24.23 -9.26 -22.76
C ALA A 191 25.53 -9.03 -23.55
N VAL A 192 25.91 -7.77 -23.79
CA VAL A 192 27.17 -7.42 -24.48
C VAL A 192 28.38 -7.82 -23.64
N VAL A 193 28.36 -7.55 -22.33
CA VAL A 193 29.44 -7.95 -21.42
C VAL A 193 29.57 -9.48 -21.37
N PHE A 194 28.45 -10.20 -21.29
CA PHE A 194 28.44 -11.66 -21.27
C PHE A 194 29.00 -12.26 -22.57
N ALA A 195 28.58 -11.74 -23.73
CA ALA A 195 29.11 -12.17 -25.02
C ALA A 195 30.62 -11.91 -25.15
N GLY A 196 31.11 -10.77 -24.67
CA GLY A 196 32.54 -10.45 -24.63
C GLY A 196 33.32 -11.43 -23.75
N LEU A 197 32.79 -11.77 -22.57
CA LEU A 197 33.41 -12.75 -21.67
C LEU A 197 33.50 -14.14 -22.32
N CYS A 198 32.42 -14.61 -22.96
CA CYS A 198 32.42 -15.90 -23.66
C CYS A 198 33.46 -15.95 -24.79
N LEU A 199 33.63 -14.86 -25.55
CA LEU A 199 34.66 -14.76 -26.60
C LEU A 199 36.08 -14.82 -26.03
N ILE A 200 36.33 -14.17 -24.90
CA ILE A 200 37.64 -14.22 -24.23
C ILE A 200 37.93 -15.65 -23.77
N VAL A 201 36.97 -16.30 -23.13
CA VAL A 201 37.15 -17.70 -22.67
C VAL A 201 37.43 -18.63 -23.85
N ALA A 202 36.67 -18.51 -24.94
CA ALA A 202 36.87 -19.34 -26.13
C ALA A 202 38.24 -19.10 -26.78
N THR A 203 38.70 -17.85 -26.87
CA THR A 203 40.03 -17.55 -27.44
C THR A 203 41.17 -18.07 -26.58
N VAL A 204 41.06 -17.96 -25.25
CA VAL A 204 42.03 -18.55 -24.31
C VAL A 204 42.06 -20.07 -24.44
N GLU A 205 40.90 -20.72 -24.50
CA GLU A 205 40.81 -22.18 -24.64
C GLU A 205 41.43 -22.67 -25.94
N ILE A 206 41.14 -22.01 -27.07
CA ILE A 206 41.75 -22.31 -28.37
C ILE A 206 43.27 -22.13 -28.33
N TYR A 207 43.74 -21.04 -27.70
CA TYR A 207 45.17 -20.77 -27.59
C TYR A 207 45.89 -21.83 -26.76
N LEU A 208 45.35 -22.18 -25.59
CA LEU A 208 45.88 -23.22 -24.72
C LEU A 208 45.86 -24.59 -25.39
N PHE A 209 44.80 -24.91 -26.13
CA PHE A 209 44.72 -26.17 -26.88
C PHE A 209 45.81 -26.24 -27.96
N ARG A 210 46.01 -25.16 -28.73
CA ARG A 210 47.07 -25.11 -29.76
C ARG A 210 48.47 -25.19 -29.16
N SER A 211 48.73 -24.50 -28.05
CA SER A 211 50.04 -24.54 -27.41
C SER A 211 50.34 -25.92 -26.81
N ALA A 212 49.35 -26.58 -26.21
CA ALA A 212 49.46 -27.95 -25.74
C ALA A 212 49.74 -28.94 -26.89
N VAL A 213 49.00 -28.84 -28.00
CA VAL A 213 49.22 -29.69 -29.19
C VAL A 213 50.62 -29.50 -29.78
N LEU A 214 51.09 -28.25 -29.92
CA LEU A 214 52.45 -27.96 -30.40
C LEU A 214 53.52 -28.55 -29.47
N THR A 215 53.31 -28.46 -28.15
CA THR A 215 54.23 -29.02 -27.16
C THR A 215 54.30 -30.54 -27.25
N ILE A 216 53.15 -31.21 -27.36
CA ILE A 216 53.07 -32.68 -27.50
C ILE A 216 53.68 -33.15 -28.82
N THR A 217 53.43 -32.43 -29.92
CA THR A 217 53.99 -32.78 -31.24
C THR A 217 55.50 -32.58 -31.27
N GLY A 218 56.00 -31.53 -30.60
CA GLY A 218 57.43 -31.28 -30.43
C GLY A 218 58.13 -32.35 -29.59
N THR A 219 57.52 -32.79 -28.49
CA THR A 219 58.11 -33.84 -27.64
C THR A 219 58.08 -35.22 -28.30
N THR A 220 57.01 -35.58 -29.01
CA THR A 220 56.98 -36.83 -29.81
C THR A 220 57.97 -36.82 -30.96
N GLY A 221 58.16 -35.69 -31.64
CA GLY A 221 59.20 -35.53 -32.66
C GLY A 221 60.62 -35.69 -32.09
N ALA A 222 60.90 -35.09 -30.94
CA ALA A 222 62.18 -35.23 -30.25
C ALA A 222 62.46 -36.67 -29.79
N ILE A 223 61.44 -37.39 -29.32
CA ILE A 223 61.56 -38.82 -28.95
C ILE A 223 61.79 -39.69 -30.20
N ALA A 224 61.15 -39.40 -31.33
CA ALA A 224 61.37 -40.12 -32.58
C ALA A 224 62.80 -39.95 -33.13
N THR A 225 63.42 -38.78 -32.92
CA THR A 225 64.83 -38.54 -33.28
C THR A 225 65.84 -39.21 -32.33
N LEU A 226 65.39 -39.64 -31.16
CA LEU A 226 66.21 -40.35 -30.16
C LEU A 226 66.03 -41.87 -30.20
N ASP A 227 65.26 -42.43 -31.15
CA ASP A 227 65.13 -43.89 -31.31
C ASP A 227 66.50 -44.51 -31.69
N PRO A 228 67.14 -45.31 -30.81
CA PRO A 228 68.48 -45.86 -31.03
C PRO A 228 68.53 -46.99 -32.08
N ARG A 229 67.44 -47.26 -32.80
CA ARG A 229 67.35 -48.40 -33.74
C ARG A 229 67.79 -48.08 -35.17
N SER A 230 68.22 -46.85 -35.49
CA SER A 230 68.76 -46.52 -36.83
C SER A 230 70.28 -46.72 -36.99
N THR A 231 71.01 -47.08 -35.93
CA THR A 231 72.45 -47.42 -36.00
C THR A 231 72.69 -48.93 -35.92
N ARG A 232 72.37 -49.65 -36.99
CA ARG A 232 73.08 -50.91 -37.31
C ARG A 232 73.54 -50.86 -38.77
N PRO A 233 74.84 -50.61 -39.03
CA PRO A 233 75.43 -51.02 -40.30
C PRO A 233 75.54 -52.55 -40.34
N HIS A 234 75.55 -53.05 -41.58
CA HIS A 234 75.63 -54.44 -42.04
C HIS A 234 76.43 -55.42 -41.17
#